data_AF-A0A222SKI6-F1
#
_entry.id   AF-A0A222SKI6-F1
#
_cell.length_a   1.000
_cell.length_b   1.000
_cell.length_c   1.000
_cell.angle_alpha   90.00
_cell.angle_beta   90.00
_cell.angle_gamma   90.00
#
_symmetry.space_group_name_H-M   'P 1'
#
loop_
_entity.id
_entity.type
_entity.pdbx_description
1 polymer ?
#
loop_
_entity_poly.entity_id
_entity_poly.type
_entity_poly.pdbx_seq_one_letter_code
_entity_poly.pdbx_strand_id
1 'polypeptide(L)'
;MAERVLKFYRTGAWPFPYKTTGRDTALTACLHKGEPSLAFLTQTEHEDDFVFLRLDGKQPEEIGRFRSPLNHWRISGIAYERHGNRLWVAEGSGTPHQHADEIVAIDADSGALLETVRVPLLDSHALAFNGMYFVRSDGKVLEMLTRGGAVLATLEVPIGSNCRGLSAAPWTYIASDTESNRLTVISLFGQIVAVCPEPPGYAGGIEAVAFDNIRDFSTVPQVEAEDRLTGEPDTPWDPEPWNFRHRVYLANQKDQTIYFGYFYE
;
A
#
# COMPACT_ATOMS: atom_id res chain seq x y z
N MET A 1 13.72 -14.62 17.85
CA MET A 1 14.31 -13.27 17.97
C MET A 1 13.28 -12.39 18.64
N ALA A 2 13.70 -11.45 19.49
CA ALA A 2 12.77 -10.46 20.04
C ALA A 2 12.27 -9.55 18.89
N GLU A 3 10.98 -9.24 18.91
CA GLU A 3 10.34 -8.33 17.97
C GLU A 3 10.97 -6.93 18.13
N ARG A 4 11.45 -6.34 17.03
CA ARG A 4 11.99 -4.97 17.06
C ARG A 4 10.84 -3.97 17.04
N VAL A 5 10.91 -2.97 17.89
CA VAL A 5 9.96 -1.86 17.92
C VAL A 5 10.56 -0.69 17.16
N LEU A 6 9.86 -0.23 16.14
CA LEU A 6 10.19 0.93 15.33
C LEU A 6 9.25 2.08 15.65
N LYS A 7 9.69 3.27 15.32
CA LYS A 7 8.89 4.49 15.30
C LYS A 7 8.74 4.97 13.86
N PHE A 8 7.65 5.68 13.60
CA PHE A 8 7.41 6.32 12.31
C PHE A 8 7.78 7.81 12.40
N TYR A 9 8.80 8.23 11.66
CA TYR A 9 9.12 9.65 11.53
C TYR A 9 8.31 10.22 10.37
N ARG A 10 7.31 11.06 10.70
CA ARG A 10 6.49 11.75 9.72
C ARG A 10 7.26 12.92 9.11
N THR A 11 7.48 12.89 7.80
CA THR A 11 8.10 13.99 7.05
C THR A 11 7.08 14.91 6.40
N GLY A 12 5.82 14.48 6.30
CA GLY A 12 4.73 15.35 5.89
C GLY A 12 3.38 14.64 5.84
N ALA A 13 2.37 15.34 5.33
CA ALA A 13 1.07 14.77 5.07
C ALA A 13 0.32 15.57 4.00
N TRP A 14 -0.60 14.89 3.32
CA TRP A 14 -1.53 15.46 2.36
C TRP A 14 -2.97 15.15 2.76
N PRO A 15 -3.93 16.07 2.62
CA PRO A 15 -5.33 15.68 2.69
C PRO A 15 -5.65 14.67 1.58
N PHE A 16 -6.68 13.85 1.79
CA PHE A 16 -7.25 13.07 0.70
C PHE A 16 -7.67 14.01 -0.45
N PRO A 17 -7.46 13.62 -1.72
CA PRO A 17 -7.79 14.47 -2.86
C PRO A 17 -9.29 14.75 -3.02
N TYR A 18 -10.14 14.01 -2.31
CA TYR A 18 -11.58 14.21 -2.26
C TYR A 18 -12.17 13.63 -0.98
N LYS A 19 -13.39 14.06 -0.62
CA LYS A 19 -14.13 13.54 0.53
C LYS A 19 -14.75 12.18 0.20
N THR A 20 -14.76 11.29 1.17
CA THR A 20 -15.12 9.88 0.99
C THR A 20 -16.10 9.44 2.05
N THR A 21 -16.76 8.31 1.82
CA THR A 21 -17.70 7.70 2.78
C THR A 21 -17.00 6.96 3.90
N GLY A 22 -15.67 6.84 3.83
CA GLY A 22 -14.88 6.12 4.82
C GLY A 22 -15.01 4.60 4.69
N ARG A 23 -15.10 4.05 3.47
CA ARG A 23 -14.97 2.60 3.22
C ARG A 23 -13.87 2.35 2.18
N ASP A 24 -13.14 1.25 2.36
CA ASP A 24 -12.11 0.69 1.45
C ASP A 24 -11.23 1.74 0.73
N THR A 25 -10.07 2.03 1.32
CA THR A 25 -9.06 2.94 0.74
C THR A 25 -7.85 2.12 0.33
N ALA A 26 -7.29 2.42 -0.84
CA ALA A 26 -6.12 1.75 -1.38
C ALA A 26 -5.15 2.77 -1.96
N LEU A 27 -3.84 2.47 -1.88
CA LEU A 27 -2.82 3.28 -2.52
C LEU A 27 -1.56 2.47 -2.83
N THR A 28 -0.83 2.88 -3.86
CA THR A 28 0.51 2.39 -4.17
C THR A 28 1.36 3.49 -4.79
N ALA A 29 2.68 3.44 -4.59
CA ALA A 29 3.59 4.21 -5.44
C ALA A 29 3.65 3.56 -6.84
N CYS A 30 3.70 4.38 -7.88
CA CYS A 30 3.72 3.95 -9.29
C CYS A 30 4.44 4.98 -10.19
N LEU A 31 4.50 4.67 -11.48
CA LEU A 31 4.72 5.68 -12.51
C LEU A 31 3.37 5.98 -13.18
N HIS A 32 3.09 7.25 -13.43
CA HIS A 32 1.99 7.69 -14.29
C HIS A 32 2.58 8.60 -15.37
N LYS A 33 2.49 8.18 -16.63
CA LYS A 33 3.07 8.86 -17.80
C LYS A 33 4.57 9.15 -17.62
N GLY A 34 5.27 8.22 -16.99
CA GLY A 34 6.69 8.32 -16.68
C GLY A 34 7.06 9.13 -15.43
N GLU A 35 6.08 9.73 -14.74
CA GLU A 35 6.33 10.51 -13.51
C GLU A 35 6.08 9.66 -12.23
N PRO A 36 6.98 9.71 -11.23
CA PRO A 36 6.74 9.12 -9.92
C PRO A 36 5.49 9.68 -9.25
N SER A 37 4.55 8.79 -8.97
CA SER A 37 3.20 9.13 -8.52
C SER A 37 2.74 8.21 -7.39
N LEU A 38 1.79 8.70 -6.61
CA LEU A 38 0.96 7.88 -5.73
C LEU A 38 -0.37 7.65 -6.42
N ALA A 39 -0.65 6.42 -6.83
CA ALA A 39 -2.00 6.02 -7.20
C ALA A 39 -2.80 5.86 -5.91
N PHE A 40 -3.90 6.59 -5.80
CA PHE A 40 -4.78 6.63 -4.64
C PHE A 40 -6.22 6.40 -5.08
N LEU A 41 -6.93 5.60 -4.31
CA LEU A 41 -8.36 5.33 -4.49
C LEU A 41 -9.02 5.16 -3.12
N THR A 42 -10.25 5.60 -3.00
CA THR A 42 -11.06 5.45 -1.78
C THR A 42 -12.52 5.52 -2.17
N GLN A 43 -13.36 4.71 -1.50
CA GLN A 43 -14.77 4.58 -1.88
C GLN A 43 -15.52 5.91 -1.73
N THR A 44 -16.18 6.32 -2.81
CA THR A 44 -17.13 7.44 -2.79
C THR A 44 -18.57 6.93 -2.83
N GLU A 45 -19.55 7.83 -2.98
CA GLU A 45 -20.95 7.44 -3.25
C GLU A 45 -21.18 7.03 -4.72
N HIS A 46 -20.17 7.15 -5.58
CA HIS A 46 -20.20 6.90 -7.02
C HIS A 46 -19.04 5.99 -7.46
N GLU A 47 -18.93 5.69 -8.76
CA GLU A 47 -17.78 4.96 -9.35
C GLU A 47 -16.45 5.51 -8.83
N ASP A 48 -15.54 4.61 -8.41
CA ASP A 48 -14.28 5.03 -7.82
C ASP A 48 -13.30 5.52 -8.89
N ASP A 49 -12.70 6.68 -8.63
CA ASP A 49 -11.60 7.20 -9.44
C ASP A 49 -10.26 6.78 -8.83
N PHE A 50 -9.35 6.38 -9.70
CA PHE A 50 -7.93 6.42 -9.40
C PHE A 50 -7.44 7.84 -9.58
N VAL A 51 -6.77 8.37 -8.56
CA VAL A 51 -6.13 9.69 -8.58
C VAL A 51 -4.64 9.51 -8.43
N PHE A 52 -3.88 10.19 -9.28
CA PHE A 52 -2.43 10.15 -9.29
C PHE A 52 -1.89 11.44 -8.70
N LEU A 53 -1.19 11.33 -7.56
CA LEU A 53 -0.58 12.45 -6.86
C LEU A 53 0.93 12.45 -7.09
N ARG A 54 1.51 13.57 -7.52
CA ARG A 54 2.97 13.68 -7.73
C ARG A 54 3.72 13.48 -6.41
N LEU A 55 4.78 12.65 -6.42
CA LEU A 55 5.53 12.32 -5.18
C LEU A 55 6.51 13.40 -4.72
N ASP A 56 6.90 14.31 -5.60
CA ASP A 56 8.00 15.27 -5.40
C ASP A 56 7.51 16.67 -4.98
N GLY A 57 6.21 16.81 -4.66
CA GLY A 57 5.59 18.07 -4.23
C GLY A 57 5.48 18.23 -2.72
N LYS A 58 5.64 19.46 -2.21
CA LYS A 58 5.28 19.81 -0.81
C LYS A 58 3.77 19.78 -0.57
N GLN A 59 2.98 19.98 -1.63
CA GLN A 59 1.52 19.88 -1.63
C GLN A 59 1.09 18.75 -2.56
N PRO A 60 -0.07 18.11 -2.31
CA PRO A 60 -0.60 17.11 -3.22
C PRO A 60 -0.98 17.79 -4.54
N GLU A 61 -0.32 17.39 -5.63
CA GLU A 61 -0.67 17.81 -6.98
C GLU A 61 -1.25 16.61 -7.72
N GLU A 62 -2.52 16.70 -8.11
CA GLU A 62 -3.16 15.72 -8.98
C GLU A 62 -2.62 15.90 -10.40
N ILE A 63 -1.98 14.86 -10.93
CA ILE A 63 -1.40 14.85 -12.28
C ILE A 63 -2.15 13.92 -13.25
N GLY A 64 -3.12 13.18 -12.74
CA GLY A 64 -3.89 12.23 -13.52
C GLY A 64 -5.07 11.69 -12.74
N ARG A 65 -6.10 11.30 -13.49
CA ARG A 65 -7.29 10.64 -12.98
C ARG A 65 -7.90 9.75 -14.06
N PHE A 66 -8.37 8.57 -13.66
CA PHE A 66 -9.28 7.78 -14.47
C PHE A 66 -10.27 7.03 -13.59
N ARG A 67 -11.42 6.70 -14.16
CA ARG A 67 -12.43 5.87 -13.51
C ARG A 67 -11.99 4.42 -13.47
N SER A 68 -12.39 3.72 -12.42
CA SER A 68 -12.23 2.27 -12.37
C SER A 68 -12.90 1.60 -13.58
N PRO A 69 -12.36 0.47 -14.06
CA PRO A 69 -12.93 -0.24 -15.20
C PRO A 69 -14.42 -0.57 -15.02
N LEU A 70 -15.16 -0.66 -16.12
CA LEU A 70 -16.60 -0.95 -16.06
C LEU A 70 -16.85 -2.28 -15.32
N ASN A 71 -17.81 -2.26 -14.40
CA ASN A 71 -18.16 -3.36 -13.48
C ASN A 71 -17.15 -3.64 -12.35
N HIS A 72 -16.05 -2.89 -12.26
CA HIS A 72 -15.06 -2.97 -11.19
C HIS A 72 -15.11 -1.69 -10.36
N TRP A 73 -15.90 -1.67 -9.28
CA TRP A 73 -16.27 -0.44 -8.56
C TRP A 73 -16.09 -0.52 -7.04
N ARG A 74 -15.46 -1.58 -6.52
CA ARG A 74 -15.16 -1.72 -5.09
C ARG A 74 -13.73 -2.17 -4.84
N ILE A 75 -12.79 -1.31 -5.18
CA ILE A 75 -11.36 -1.62 -5.05
C ILE A 75 -10.93 -1.39 -3.61
N SER A 76 -10.32 -2.41 -3.01
CA SER A 76 -9.84 -2.41 -1.62
C SER A 76 -8.32 -2.50 -1.52
N GLY A 77 -7.65 -3.08 -2.53
CA GLY A 77 -6.20 -3.18 -2.59
C GLY A 77 -5.66 -2.78 -3.96
N ILE A 78 -4.52 -2.08 -3.97
CA ILE A 78 -3.81 -1.68 -5.20
C ILE A 78 -2.33 -2.00 -5.03
N ALA A 79 -1.72 -2.61 -6.04
CA ALA A 79 -0.29 -2.84 -6.14
C ALA A 79 0.22 -2.44 -7.53
N TYR A 80 1.53 -2.18 -7.67
CA TYR A 80 2.13 -1.73 -8.92
C TYR A 80 3.16 -2.72 -9.48
N GLU A 81 3.04 -3.06 -10.77
CA GLU A 81 4.04 -3.77 -11.56
C GLU A 81 4.79 -2.80 -12.47
N ARG A 82 6.02 -2.43 -12.08
CA ARG A 82 6.87 -1.49 -12.83
C ARG A 82 7.19 -1.94 -14.25
N HIS A 83 7.45 -3.23 -14.46
CA HIS A 83 7.94 -3.74 -15.74
C HIS A 83 6.91 -3.64 -16.87
N GLY A 84 5.62 -3.74 -16.54
CA GLY A 84 4.51 -3.63 -17.47
C GLY A 84 3.68 -2.35 -17.31
N ASN A 85 4.09 -1.45 -16.41
CA ASN A 85 3.35 -0.26 -15.98
C ASN A 85 1.89 -0.53 -15.62
N ARG A 86 1.65 -1.55 -14.78
CA ARG A 86 0.29 -2.01 -14.44
C ARG A 86 -0.03 -1.74 -12.98
N LEU A 87 -1.26 -1.30 -12.73
CA LEU A 87 -1.89 -1.36 -11.42
C LEU A 87 -2.65 -2.66 -11.31
N TRP A 88 -2.26 -3.52 -10.38
CA TRP A 88 -3.04 -4.68 -9.98
C TRP A 88 -3.99 -4.26 -8.88
N VAL A 89 -5.26 -4.60 -9.03
CA VAL A 89 -6.27 -4.26 -8.05
C VAL A 89 -7.09 -5.47 -7.65
N ALA A 90 -7.40 -5.51 -6.36
CA ALA A 90 -8.31 -6.47 -5.79
C ALA A 90 -9.63 -5.77 -5.43
N GLU A 91 -10.73 -6.43 -5.73
CA GLU A 91 -12.03 -5.99 -5.24
C GLU A 91 -12.29 -6.53 -3.84
N GLY A 92 -12.76 -5.65 -2.96
CA GLY A 92 -13.11 -6.00 -1.59
C GLY A 92 -14.56 -5.68 -1.32
N SER A 93 -15.28 -6.64 -0.73
CA SER A 93 -16.37 -6.34 0.17
C SER A 93 -16.70 -7.57 1.00
N GLY A 94 -16.95 -7.38 2.30
CA GLY A 94 -17.41 -8.43 3.23
C GLY A 94 -18.80 -9.03 2.93
N THR A 95 -19.27 -8.92 1.69
CA THR A 95 -20.35 -9.72 1.11
C THR A 95 -19.84 -10.34 -0.19
N PRO A 96 -20.08 -11.64 -0.47
CA PRO A 96 -19.66 -12.27 -1.72
C PRO A 96 -20.18 -11.46 -2.93
N HIS A 97 -19.28 -10.72 -3.58
CA HIS A 97 -19.56 -9.99 -4.81
C HIS A 97 -19.20 -10.85 -6.02
N GLN A 98 -19.75 -10.48 -7.18
CA GLN A 98 -19.64 -11.25 -8.43
C GLN A 98 -18.20 -11.41 -8.94
N HIS A 99 -17.25 -10.65 -8.40
CA HIS A 99 -15.83 -10.60 -8.80
C HIS A 99 -14.86 -10.65 -7.61
N ALA A 100 -15.34 -11.08 -6.43
CA ALA A 100 -14.47 -11.31 -5.26
C ALA A 100 -13.52 -12.51 -5.46
N ASP A 101 -13.42 -13.08 -6.65
CA ASP A 101 -12.48 -14.12 -7.05
C ASP A 101 -11.55 -13.63 -8.18
N GLU A 102 -11.45 -12.31 -8.37
CA GLU A 102 -10.70 -11.71 -9.47
C GLU A 102 -9.69 -10.65 -8.98
N ILE A 103 -8.49 -10.68 -9.56
CA ILE A 103 -7.52 -9.59 -9.52
C ILE A 103 -7.45 -9.05 -10.94
N VAL A 104 -7.58 -7.73 -11.12
CA VAL A 104 -7.50 -7.11 -12.45
C VAL A 104 -6.27 -6.24 -12.59
N ALA A 105 -5.68 -6.25 -13.78
CA ALA A 105 -4.61 -5.35 -14.17
C ALA A 105 -5.17 -4.20 -14.99
N ILE A 106 -4.76 -2.99 -14.61
CA ILE A 106 -5.12 -1.74 -15.26
C ILE A 106 -3.84 -1.08 -15.73
N ASP A 107 -3.83 -0.54 -16.94
CA ASP A 107 -2.75 0.29 -17.43
C ASP A 107 -2.66 1.58 -16.60
N ALA A 108 -1.50 1.83 -15.98
CA ALA A 108 -1.35 2.94 -15.03
C ALA A 108 -1.45 4.33 -15.70
N ASP A 109 -1.32 4.42 -17.02
CA ASP A 109 -1.34 5.69 -17.75
C ASP A 109 -2.72 6.03 -18.33
N SER A 110 -3.44 5.02 -18.80
CA SER A 110 -4.70 5.17 -19.54
C SER A 110 -5.94 4.70 -18.78
N GLY A 111 -5.78 3.88 -17.73
CA GLY A 111 -6.90 3.25 -17.03
C GLY A 111 -7.52 2.09 -17.81
N ALA A 112 -6.92 1.65 -18.91
CA ALA A 112 -7.44 0.53 -19.69
C ALA A 112 -7.31 -0.78 -18.91
N LEU A 113 -8.38 -1.58 -18.87
CA LEU A 113 -8.33 -2.96 -18.38
C LEU A 113 -7.44 -3.79 -19.32
N LEU A 114 -6.41 -4.42 -18.76
CA LEU A 114 -5.43 -5.20 -19.51
C LEU A 114 -5.66 -6.70 -19.36
N GLU A 115 -5.96 -7.15 -18.15
CA GLU A 115 -5.98 -8.57 -17.80
C GLU A 115 -6.85 -8.80 -16.55
N THR A 116 -7.50 -9.96 -16.48
CA THR A 116 -8.25 -10.43 -15.31
C THR A 116 -7.73 -11.80 -14.94
N VAL A 117 -7.37 -11.96 -13.66
CA VAL A 117 -6.83 -13.20 -13.11
C VAL A 117 -7.81 -13.75 -12.09
N ARG A 118 -8.28 -14.98 -12.32
CA ARG A 118 -9.13 -15.68 -11.35
C ARG A 118 -8.29 -16.28 -10.24
N VAL A 119 -8.76 -16.14 -9.02
CA VAL A 119 -8.13 -16.62 -7.80
C VAL A 119 -9.13 -17.42 -6.97
N PRO A 120 -8.70 -18.37 -6.13
CA PRO A 120 -9.62 -19.36 -5.55
C PRO A 120 -10.71 -18.81 -4.62
N LEU A 121 -10.50 -17.63 -4.02
CA LEU A 121 -11.47 -16.81 -3.27
C LEU A 121 -10.73 -15.55 -2.79
N LEU A 122 -11.36 -14.38 -2.86
CA LEU A 122 -10.75 -13.10 -2.51
C LEU A 122 -11.75 -12.13 -1.85
N ASP A 123 -12.07 -12.34 -0.57
CA ASP A 123 -12.57 -11.24 0.27
C ASP A 123 -11.40 -10.35 0.71
N SER A 124 -10.51 -9.97 -0.22
CA SER A 124 -9.28 -9.31 0.16
C SER A 124 -9.47 -7.84 0.34
N HIS A 125 -8.91 -7.32 1.43
CA HIS A 125 -8.80 -5.91 1.67
C HIS A 125 -7.40 -5.38 1.37
N ALA A 126 -6.40 -6.26 1.24
CA ALA A 126 -5.02 -5.86 1.04
C ALA A 126 -4.36 -6.66 -0.09
N LEU A 127 -3.65 -5.98 -0.99
CA LEU A 127 -2.96 -6.55 -2.14
C LEU A 127 -1.55 -5.95 -2.25
N ALA A 128 -0.57 -6.81 -2.48
CA ALA A 128 0.78 -6.40 -2.85
C ALA A 128 1.35 -7.26 -4.00
N PHE A 129 2.35 -6.73 -4.69
CA PHE A 129 2.96 -7.39 -5.84
C PHE A 129 4.48 -7.19 -5.88
N ASN A 130 5.24 -8.27 -6.09
CA ASN A 130 6.68 -8.22 -6.35
C ASN A 130 7.14 -9.23 -7.43
N GLY A 131 6.22 -9.64 -8.32
CA GLY A 131 6.38 -10.77 -9.25
C GLY A 131 5.45 -11.94 -8.94
N MET A 132 4.95 -11.99 -7.69
CA MET A 132 3.84 -12.81 -7.23
C MET A 132 2.79 -11.89 -6.58
N TYR A 133 1.53 -12.30 -6.54
CA TYR A 133 0.54 -11.59 -5.73
C TYR A 133 0.62 -12.05 -4.29
N PHE A 134 0.46 -11.09 -3.39
CA PHE A 134 0.28 -11.32 -1.97
C PHE A 134 -1.04 -10.71 -1.59
N VAL A 135 -1.92 -11.53 -1.06
CA VAL A 135 -3.29 -11.11 -0.83
C VAL A 135 -3.73 -11.48 0.57
N ARG A 136 -4.60 -10.64 1.14
CA ARG A 136 -5.12 -10.84 2.49
C ARG A 136 -6.55 -10.37 2.66
N SER A 137 -7.37 -11.24 3.23
CA SER A 137 -8.77 -11.02 3.62
C SER A 137 -8.94 -10.83 5.13
N ASP A 138 -8.39 -11.73 5.95
CA ASP A 138 -8.70 -11.81 7.37
C ASP A 138 -7.51 -12.26 8.24
N GLY A 139 -6.96 -11.31 8.98
CA GLY A 139 -6.45 -11.51 10.35
C GLY A 139 -5.18 -12.31 10.60
N LYS A 140 -4.91 -13.41 9.91
CA LYS A 140 -3.76 -14.27 10.23
C LYS A 140 -3.09 -14.90 9.04
N VAL A 141 -3.74 -14.94 7.88
CA VAL A 141 -3.21 -15.64 6.72
C VAL A 141 -2.77 -14.65 5.65
N LEU A 142 -1.58 -14.88 5.10
CA LEU A 142 -1.08 -14.25 3.88
C LEU A 142 -1.03 -15.32 2.79
N GLU A 143 -1.73 -15.09 1.69
CA GLU A 143 -1.70 -15.98 0.53
C GLU A 143 -0.74 -15.46 -0.51
N MET A 144 0.15 -16.33 -0.99
CA MET A 144 1.04 -16.07 -2.10
C MET A 144 0.48 -16.77 -3.34
N LEU A 145 0.18 -15.98 -4.37
CA LEU A 145 -0.39 -16.47 -5.62
C LEU A 145 0.62 -16.25 -6.76
N THR A 146 0.68 -17.20 -7.68
CA THR A 146 1.31 -16.99 -8.98
C THR A 146 0.61 -15.86 -9.74
N ARG A 147 1.29 -15.30 -10.76
CA ARG A 147 0.66 -14.36 -11.71
C ARG A 147 -0.61 -14.93 -12.37
N GLY A 148 -0.69 -16.26 -12.53
CA GLY A 148 -1.87 -16.95 -13.08
C GLY A 148 -2.97 -17.24 -12.06
N GLY A 149 -2.82 -16.79 -10.81
CA GLY A 149 -3.84 -16.93 -9.76
C GLY A 149 -3.80 -18.24 -8.97
N ALA A 150 -2.87 -19.16 -9.29
CA ALA A 150 -2.69 -20.38 -8.49
C ALA A 150 -2.01 -20.07 -7.14
N VAL A 151 -2.51 -20.66 -6.04
CA VAL A 151 -1.90 -20.57 -4.70
C VAL A 151 -0.58 -21.34 -4.68
N LEU A 152 0.49 -20.63 -4.36
CA LEU A 152 1.82 -21.21 -4.13
C LEU A 152 2.03 -21.57 -2.67
N ALA A 153 1.62 -20.68 -1.77
CA ALA A 153 1.81 -20.84 -0.34
C ALA A 153 0.78 -20.05 0.46
N THR A 154 0.53 -20.54 1.67
CA THR A 154 -0.31 -19.92 2.68
C THR A 154 0.53 -19.79 3.95
N LEU A 155 0.70 -18.56 4.44
CA LEU A 155 1.55 -18.26 5.59
C LEU A 155 0.71 -17.71 6.73
N GLU A 156 0.82 -18.30 7.92
CA GLU A 156 0.27 -17.68 9.13
C GLU A 156 1.23 -16.57 9.60
N VAL A 157 0.77 -15.32 9.52
CA VAL A 157 1.54 -14.13 9.91
C VAL A 157 0.74 -13.34 10.96
N PRO A 158 1.29 -13.12 12.17
CA PRO A 158 0.56 -12.48 13.28
C PRO A 158 0.48 -10.95 13.16
N ILE A 159 0.04 -10.45 12.01
CA ILE A 159 -0.05 -9.02 11.68
C ILE A 159 -1.18 -8.34 12.46
N GLY A 160 -2.21 -9.08 12.89
CA GLY A 160 -3.39 -8.53 13.58
C GLY A 160 -4.68 -8.85 12.83
N SER A 161 -5.84 -8.64 13.46
CA SER A 161 -7.13 -9.19 13.04
C SER A 161 -7.82 -8.52 11.85
N ASN A 162 -7.36 -7.35 11.41
CA ASN A 162 -8.00 -6.53 10.37
C ASN A 162 -6.95 -5.86 9.47
N CYS A 163 -6.35 -6.64 8.57
CA CYS A 163 -5.42 -6.12 7.57
C CYS A 163 -6.15 -5.28 6.54
N ARG A 164 -5.67 -4.06 6.31
CA ARG A 164 -6.25 -3.20 5.27
C ARG A 164 -5.23 -2.76 4.23
N GLY A 165 -4.01 -2.45 4.65
CA GLY A 165 -2.91 -2.14 3.75
C GLY A 165 -1.92 -3.29 3.64
N LEU A 166 -1.41 -3.53 2.44
CA LEU A 166 -0.27 -4.41 2.20
C LEU A 166 0.58 -3.80 1.08
N SER A 167 1.89 -3.78 1.29
CA SER A 167 2.85 -3.37 0.26
C SER A 167 4.05 -4.31 0.28
N ALA A 168 4.57 -4.63 -0.90
CA ALA A 168 5.67 -5.56 -1.06
C ALA A 168 6.89 -4.83 -1.61
N ALA A 169 8.04 -5.24 -1.09
CA ALA A 169 9.34 -5.02 -1.67
C ALA A 169 9.93 -6.40 -2.03
N PRO A 170 11.08 -6.48 -2.72
CA PRO A 170 11.61 -7.76 -3.22
C PRO A 170 11.76 -8.86 -2.15
N TRP A 171 12.03 -8.49 -0.89
CA TRP A 171 12.33 -9.45 0.18
C TRP A 171 11.46 -9.30 1.44
N THR A 172 10.51 -8.37 1.44
CA THR A 172 9.74 -8.00 2.65
C THR A 172 8.37 -7.42 2.30
N TYR A 173 7.53 -7.32 3.33
CA TYR A 173 6.21 -6.73 3.25
C TYR A 173 5.99 -5.78 4.41
N ILE A 174 5.23 -4.71 4.16
CA ILE A 174 4.64 -3.87 5.20
C ILE A 174 3.14 -4.10 5.14
N ALA A 175 2.54 -4.41 6.29
CA ALA A 175 1.10 -4.57 6.41
C ALA A 175 0.57 -3.59 7.48
N SER A 176 -0.57 -2.98 7.22
CA SER A 176 -1.31 -2.22 8.23
C SER A 176 -2.42 -3.07 8.83
N ASP A 177 -2.55 -2.99 10.15
CA ASP A 177 -3.68 -3.54 10.89
C ASP A 177 -4.49 -2.39 11.47
N THR A 178 -5.70 -2.19 10.94
CA THR A 178 -6.57 -1.10 11.38
C THR A 178 -7.00 -1.30 12.84
N GLU A 179 -7.36 -2.53 13.23
CA GLU A 179 -7.90 -2.82 14.56
C GLU A 179 -6.87 -2.56 15.68
N SER A 180 -5.66 -3.12 15.57
CA SER A 180 -4.60 -2.88 16.56
C SER A 180 -3.78 -1.61 16.30
N ASN A 181 -4.14 -0.83 15.26
CA ASN A 181 -3.49 0.42 14.88
C ASN A 181 -1.96 0.32 14.79
N ARG A 182 -1.46 -0.65 14.02
CA ARG A 182 -0.01 -0.87 13.88
C ARG A 182 0.40 -1.16 12.46
N LEU A 183 1.67 -0.90 12.17
CA LEU A 183 2.34 -1.40 10.98
C LEU A 183 3.24 -2.57 11.36
N THR A 184 3.13 -3.67 10.63
CA THR A 184 3.98 -4.84 10.81
C THR A 184 4.86 -5.01 9.59
N VAL A 185 6.16 -5.20 9.82
CA VAL A 185 7.10 -5.52 8.76
C VAL A 185 7.48 -6.98 8.82
N ILE A 186 7.32 -7.66 7.69
CA ILE A 186 7.30 -9.11 7.58
C ILE A 186 8.38 -9.52 6.58
N SER A 187 9.15 -10.57 6.90
CA SER A 187 10.11 -11.15 5.96
C SER A 187 9.40 -11.93 4.84
N LEU A 188 10.15 -12.26 3.78
CA LEU A 188 9.70 -13.16 2.71
C LEU A 188 9.06 -14.47 3.24
N PHE A 189 9.51 -14.95 4.41
CA PHE A 189 9.08 -16.22 5.00
C PHE A 189 7.97 -16.07 6.05
N GLY A 190 7.31 -14.90 6.14
CA GLY A 190 6.19 -14.68 7.06
C GLY A 190 6.59 -14.41 8.51
N GLN A 191 7.88 -14.13 8.79
CA GLN A 191 8.31 -13.77 10.15
C GLN A 191 8.13 -12.27 10.38
N ILE A 192 7.61 -11.87 11.54
CA ILE A 192 7.64 -10.47 11.96
C ILE A 192 9.09 -10.09 12.24
N VAL A 193 9.58 -9.10 11.50
CA VAL A 193 10.92 -8.52 11.67
C VAL A 193 10.86 -7.33 12.61
N ALA A 194 9.83 -6.50 12.46
CA ALA A 194 9.62 -5.32 13.28
C ALA A 194 8.16 -4.87 13.28
N VAL A 195 7.81 -4.03 14.25
CA VAL A 195 6.50 -3.36 14.33
C VAL A 195 6.65 -1.89 14.65
N CYS A 196 5.76 -1.09 14.07
CA CYS A 196 5.50 0.28 14.49
C CYS A 196 4.13 0.31 15.19
N PRO A 197 4.08 0.38 16.53
CA PRO A 197 2.83 0.32 17.30
C PRO A 197 2.05 1.63 17.29
N GLU A 198 2.71 2.74 16.95
CA GLU A 198 2.12 4.09 16.95
C GLU A 198 2.38 4.80 15.60
N PRO A 199 1.80 4.30 14.50
CA PRO A 199 1.77 5.02 13.24
C PRO A 199 1.00 6.35 13.34
N PRO A 200 1.27 7.33 12.47
CA PRO A 200 0.62 8.64 12.52
C PRO A 200 -0.88 8.59 12.18
N GLY A 201 -1.61 9.59 12.68
CA GLY A 201 -3.05 9.78 12.46
C GLY A 201 -3.93 9.19 13.56
N TYR A 202 -5.25 9.19 13.34
CA TYR A 202 -6.18 8.61 14.32
C TYR A 202 -6.12 7.09 14.36
N ALA A 203 -6.15 6.54 15.58
CA ALA A 203 -6.25 5.11 15.80
C ALA A 203 -7.49 4.51 15.15
N GLY A 204 -7.31 3.35 14.50
CA GLY A 204 -8.38 2.65 13.78
C GLY A 204 -8.68 3.21 12.40
N GLY A 205 -7.78 3.99 11.79
CA GLY A 205 -8.00 4.61 10.48
C GLY A 205 -7.10 4.11 9.35
N ILE A 206 -6.17 3.18 9.60
CA ILE A 206 -5.06 2.88 8.68
C ILE A 206 -5.46 1.87 7.61
N GLU A 207 -6.12 2.37 6.58
CA GLU A 207 -6.71 1.53 5.53
C GLU A 207 -5.73 1.12 4.43
N ALA A 208 -4.65 1.88 4.20
CA ALA A 208 -3.67 1.50 3.20
C ALA A 208 -2.26 1.93 3.56
N VAL A 209 -1.29 1.16 3.07
CA VAL A 209 0.14 1.45 3.20
C VAL A 209 0.82 1.14 1.88
N ALA A 210 1.75 1.99 1.48
CA ALA A 210 2.61 1.73 0.34
C ALA A 210 4.05 2.10 0.60
N PHE A 211 4.92 1.28 0.06
CA PHE A 211 6.33 1.51 -0.06
C PHE A 211 6.64 2.24 -1.36
N ASP A 212 7.58 3.18 -1.32
CA ASP A 212 8.13 3.77 -2.54
C ASP A 212 9.21 2.88 -3.18
N ASN A 213 8.79 2.08 -4.16
CA ASN A 213 9.66 1.26 -5.02
C ASN A 213 10.05 1.95 -6.33
N ILE A 214 9.70 3.23 -6.49
CA ILE A 214 9.89 3.98 -7.73
C ILE A 214 11.25 4.67 -7.70
N ARG A 215 11.52 5.38 -6.59
CA ARG A 215 12.76 6.13 -6.38
C ARG A 215 13.87 5.23 -5.80
N ASP A 216 15.09 5.46 -6.27
CA ASP A 216 16.29 4.76 -5.77
C ASP A 216 16.96 5.56 -4.66
N PHE A 217 16.51 5.33 -3.43
CA PHE A 217 17.03 5.99 -2.23
C PHE A 217 18.41 5.49 -1.77
N SER A 218 19.04 4.57 -2.50
CA SER A 218 20.49 4.37 -2.38
C SER A 218 21.26 5.56 -2.96
N THR A 219 20.62 6.30 -3.87
CA THR A 219 21.20 7.44 -4.60
C THR A 219 20.55 8.78 -4.28
N VAL A 220 19.30 8.79 -3.81
CA VAL A 220 18.58 10.01 -3.41
C VAL A 220 18.27 10.01 -1.90
N PRO A 221 18.25 11.18 -1.24
CA PRO A 221 17.88 11.24 0.17
C PRO A 221 16.39 10.88 0.37
N GLN A 222 16.06 10.18 1.47
CA GLN A 222 14.66 9.90 1.85
C GLN A 222 13.90 11.16 2.32
N VAL A 223 14.66 12.15 2.79
CA VAL A 223 14.18 13.45 3.27
C VAL A 223 15.03 14.52 2.63
N GLU A 224 14.40 15.45 1.93
CA GLU A 224 15.08 16.62 1.40
C GLU A 224 15.72 17.42 2.54
N ALA A 225 16.92 17.96 2.31
CA ALA A 225 17.70 18.64 3.36
C ALA A 225 16.97 19.83 3.99
N GLU A 226 16.09 20.48 3.22
CA GLU A 226 15.30 21.65 3.65
C GLU A 226 14.10 21.28 4.52
N ASP A 227 13.64 20.03 4.45
CA ASP A 227 12.53 19.53 5.26
C ASP A 227 13.04 18.90 6.57
N ARG A 228 14.36 18.99 6.82
CA ARG A 228 14.97 18.48 8.05
C ARG A 228 14.65 19.36 9.25
N LEU A 229 13.87 18.86 10.21
CA LEU A 229 13.64 19.53 11.49
C LEU A 229 14.86 19.36 12.41
N THR A 230 15.17 20.38 13.22
CA THR A 230 16.19 20.24 14.29
C THR A 230 15.77 19.19 15.30
N GLY A 231 16.60 18.15 15.50
CA GLY A 231 16.34 17.03 16.43
C GLY A 231 15.89 15.73 15.76
N GLU A 232 16.07 15.60 14.45
CA GLU A 232 15.76 14.37 13.69
C GLU A 232 16.54 13.14 14.15
N PRO A 233 15.94 11.93 14.07
CA PRO A 233 16.70 10.70 14.18
C PRO A 233 17.69 10.63 13.01
N ASP A 234 18.99 10.60 13.33
CA ASP A 234 20.10 10.71 12.37
C ASP A 234 20.12 9.62 11.29
N THR A 235 19.40 8.50 11.46
CA THR A 235 19.50 7.35 10.57
C THR A 235 18.15 6.63 10.40
N PRO A 236 17.55 6.70 9.20
CA PRO A 236 16.46 5.81 8.81
C PRO A 236 16.83 4.34 9.06
N TRP A 237 15.85 3.55 9.46
CA TRP A 237 16.05 2.12 9.69
C TRP A 237 16.42 1.40 8.39
N ASP A 238 17.61 0.79 8.38
CA ASP A 238 18.25 0.19 7.20
C ASP A 238 18.94 -1.12 7.59
N PRO A 239 18.19 -2.18 7.99
CA PRO A 239 18.81 -3.44 8.41
C PRO A 239 19.41 -4.19 7.21
N GLU A 240 20.38 -5.08 7.39
CA GLU A 240 20.71 -6.06 6.32
C GLU A 240 19.77 -7.28 6.42
N PRO A 241 19.40 -7.95 5.31
CA PRO A 241 19.74 -7.73 3.90
C PRO A 241 18.77 -6.77 3.19
N TRP A 242 18.25 -5.78 3.91
CA TRP A 242 17.25 -4.86 3.40
C TRP A 242 17.95 -3.66 2.75
N ASN A 243 17.68 -3.41 1.48
CA ASN A 243 18.03 -2.14 0.82
C ASN A 243 16.98 -1.05 1.16
N PHE A 244 16.58 -0.86 2.43
CA PHE A 244 15.27 -0.26 2.79
C PHE A 244 15.28 1.21 3.23
N ARG A 245 16.13 2.03 2.62
CA ARG A 245 15.88 3.47 2.64
C ARG A 245 14.62 3.75 1.82
N HIS A 246 13.41 3.65 2.36
CA HIS A 246 12.22 4.07 1.60
C HIS A 246 11.32 4.98 2.37
N ARG A 247 10.67 5.82 1.59
CA ARG A 247 9.50 6.56 2.04
C ARG A 247 8.32 5.61 2.07
N VAL A 248 7.59 5.64 3.18
CA VAL A 248 6.36 4.91 3.39
C VAL A 248 5.21 5.91 3.34
N TYR A 249 4.17 5.56 2.59
CA TYR A 249 2.91 6.29 2.48
C TYR A 249 1.83 5.53 3.23
N LEU A 250 0.98 6.24 3.95
CA LEU A 250 -0.07 5.68 4.78
C LEU A 250 -1.34 6.51 4.62
N ALA A 251 -2.44 5.89 4.20
CA ALA A 251 -3.73 6.56 4.19
C ALA A 251 -4.47 6.26 5.50
N ASN A 252 -4.76 7.33 6.23
CA ASN A 252 -5.64 7.28 7.37
C ASN A 252 -7.02 7.81 6.96
N GLN A 253 -7.98 6.90 6.87
CA GLN A 253 -9.32 7.19 6.40
C GLN A 253 -10.14 8.01 7.41
N LYS A 254 -9.83 7.90 8.71
CA LYS A 254 -10.58 8.52 9.80
C LYS A 254 -10.33 10.03 9.91
N ASP A 255 -9.11 10.47 9.66
CA ASP A 255 -8.79 11.90 9.46
C ASP A 255 -8.72 12.32 7.98
N GLN A 256 -8.97 11.41 7.04
CA GLN A 256 -8.85 11.63 5.59
C GLN A 256 -7.51 12.26 5.21
N THR A 257 -6.42 11.70 5.72
CA THR A 257 -5.06 12.19 5.52
C THR A 257 -4.12 11.09 5.02
N ILE A 258 -3.33 11.39 4.00
CA ILE A 258 -2.19 10.58 3.56
C ILE A 258 -0.94 11.09 4.31
N TYR A 259 -0.41 10.29 5.21
CA TYR A 259 0.86 10.53 5.88
C TYR A 259 2.01 9.92 5.08
N PHE A 260 3.19 10.54 5.17
CA PHE A 260 4.40 9.93 4.63
C PHE A 260 5.62 10.22 5.49
N GLY A 261 6.60 9.33 5.41
CA GLY A 261 7.73 9.32 6.32
C GLY A 261 8.60 8.08 6.14
N TYR A 262 9.34 7.71 7.19
CA TYR A 262 10.18 6.52 7.22
C TYR A 262 10.26 5.94 8.63
N PHE A 263 10.71 4.68 8.74
CA PHE A 263 10.91 4.02 10.03
C PHE A 263 12.28 4.32 10.63
N TYR A 264 12.37 4.34 11.96
CA TYR A 264 13.62 4.45 12.72
C TYR A 264 13.49 3.72 14.08
N GLU A 265 14.60 3.51 14.78
CA GLU A 265 14.64 2.88 16.12
C GLU A 265 14.51 3.93 17.26
#